data_AF-A0A841K9W3-F1
#
_entry.id   AF-A0A841K9W3-F1
#
_cell.length_a   1.000
_cell.length_b   1.000
_cell.length_c   1.000
_cell.angle_alpha   90.00
_cell.angle_beta   90.00
_cell.angle_gamma   90.00
#
_symmetry.space_group_name_H-M   'P 1'
#
loop_
_entity.id
_entity.type
_entity.pdbx_description
1 polymer ?
#
loop_
_entity_poly.entity_id
_entity_poly.type
_entity_poly.pdbx_seq_one_letter_code
_entity_poly.pdbx_strand_id
1 'polypeptide(L)'
;MRSDNGPEFCSRRMLGWAEERKVALVHIQPGRPTQNGHVESFHGRLRDECLNVSWFRTMADVRRTVANCGRNTTASGHAAHSDIGRLLSSGKR
;
A
#
# COMPACT_ATOMS: atom_id res chain seq x y z
N MET A 1 1.89 -16.09 3.43
CA MET A 1 1.77 -14.91 2.56
C MET A 1 0.30 -14.67 2.26
N ARG A 2 -0.22 -13.48 2.54
CA ARG A 2 -1.59 -13.11 2.18
C ARG A 2 -1.56 -12.41 0.82
N SER A 3 -2.43 -12.82 -0.09
CA SER A 3 -2.54 -12.25 -1.43
C SER A 3 -4.01 -12.00 -1.77
N ASP A 4 -4.25 -11.06 -2.67
CA ASP A 4 -5.57 -10.92 -3.26
C ASP A 4 -5.91 -12.13 -4.16
N ASN A 5 -7.16 -12.17 -4.64
CA ASN A 5 -7.66 -13.30 -5.44
C ASN A 5 -7.39 -13.11 -6.94
N GLY A 6 -6.43 -12.27 -7.31
CA GLY A 6 -6.00 -12.07 -8.68
C GLY A 6 -5.58 -13.39 -9.34
N PRO A 7 -5.86 -13.56 -10.65
CA PRO A 7 -5.55 -14.78 -11.37
C PRO A 7 -4.05 -15.12 -11.36
N GLU A 8 -3.17 -14.11 -11.23
CA GLU A 8 -1.73 -14.30 -11.06
C GLU A 8 -1.37 -15.05 -9.76
N PHE A 9 -2.11 -14.81 -8.68
CA PHE A 9 -1.86 -15.39 -7.35
C PHE A 9 -2.60 -16.71 -7.12
N CYS A 10 -3.65 -16.97 -7.91
CA CYS A 10 -4.39 -18.24 -7.93
C CYS A 10 -3.88 -19.22 -9.00
N SER A 11 -2.84 -18.86 -9.76
CA SER A 11 -2.33 -19.69 -10.85
C SER A 11 -1.67 -20.98 -10.33
N ARG A 12 -1.77 -22.06 -11.12
CA ARG A 12 -1.14 -23.36 -10.81
C ARG A 12 0.37 -23.24 -10.56
N ARG A 13 1.02 -22.33 -11.29
CA ARG A 13 2.45 -22.06 -11.16
C ARG A 13 2.79 -21.39 -9.83
N MET A 14 1.95 -20.47 -9.37
CA MET A 14 2.10 -19.82 -8.06
C MET A 14 1.88 -20.81 -6.91
N LEU A 15 0.84 -21.64 -7.00
CA LEU A 15 0.57 -22.68 -6.01
C LEU A 15 1.72 -23.69 -5.93
N GLY A 16 2.24 -24.15 -7.07
CA GLY A 16 3.40 -25.06 -7.10
C GLY A 16 4.67 -24.43 -6.51
N TRP A 17 4.93 -23.16 -6.80
CA TRP A 17 6.06 -22.41 -6.21
C TRP A 17 5.94 -22.27 -4.69
N ALA A 18 4.71 -22.04 -4.19
CA ALA A 18 4.43 -21.86 -2.78
C ALA A 18 4.54 -23.18 -1.99
N GLU A 19 4.04 -24.27 -2.57
CA GLU A 19 4.21 -25.64 -2.03
C GLU A 19 5.69 -25.99 -1.91
N GLU A 20 6.47 -25.79 -2.97
CA GLU A 20 7.92 -26.06 -2.99
C GLU A 20 8.66 -25.27 -1.89
N ARG A 21 8.25 -24.02 -1.65
CA ARG A 21 8.87 -23.14 -0.65
C ARG A 21 8.22 -23.23 0.74
N LYS A 22 7.22 -24.11 0.92
CA LYS A 22 6.44 -24.24 2.16
C LYS A 22 5.84 -22.91 2.63
N VAL A 23 5.44 -22.06 1.68
CA VAL A 23 4.80 -20.77 1.95
C VAL A 23 3.29 -20.98 1.94
N ALA A 24 2.66 -20.80 3.10
CA ALA A 24 1.19 -20.84 3.17
C ALA A 24 0.59 -19.61 2.46
N LEU A 25 -0.07 -19.82 1.32
CA LEU A 25 -0.85 -18.79 0.63
C LEU A 25 -2.22 -18.66 1.30
N VAL A 26 -2.53 -17.46 1.78
CA VAL A 26 -3.82 -17.14 2.40
C VAL A 26 -4.54 -16.17 1.49
N HIS A 27 -5.59 -16.67 0.83
CA HIS A 27 -6.46 -15.84 0.01
C HIS A 27 -7.43 -15.03 0.87
N ILE A 28 -7.82 -13.86 0.37
CA ILE A 28 -8.85 -13.02 1.01
C ILE A 28 -10.22 -13.67 0.85
N GLN A 29 -10.98 -13.67 1.94
CA GLN A 29 -12.34 -14.19 1.91
C GLN A 29 -13.25 -13.28 1.05
N PRO A 30 -14.09 -13.86 0.17
CA PRO A 30 -15.08 -13.08 -0.57
C PRO A 30 -15.94 -12.25 0.39
N GLY A 31 -16.10 -10.95 0.11
CA GLY A 31 -16.90 -10.04 0.94
C GLY A 31 -16.20 -9.51 2.19
N ARG A 32 -14.89 -9.77 2.40
CA ARG A 32 -14.10 -9.18 3.50
C ARG A 32 -12.94 -8.32 2.99
N PRO A 33 -13.21 -7.17 2.35
CA PRO A 33 -12.16 -6.29 1.78
C PRO A 33 -11.17 -5.79 2.84
N THR A 34 -11.61 -5.68 4.10
CA THR A 34 -10.78 -5.25 5.23
C THR A 34 -9.56 -6.15 5.48
N GLN A 35 -9.57 -7.41 5.03
CA GLN A 35 -8.43 -8.32 5.13
C GLN A 35 -7.26 -7.93 4.23
N ASN A 36 -7.49 -7.10 3.20
CA ASN A 36 -6.45 -6.56 2.33
C ASN A 36 -5.99 -5.15 2.75
N GLY A 37 -6.64 -4.55 3.76
CA GLY A 37 -6.47 -3.13 4.07
C GLY A 37 -5.04 -2.70 4.36
N HIS A 38 -4.19 -3.59 4.89
CA HIS A 38 -2.77 -3.28 5.11
C HIS A 38 -1.98 -3.10 3.81
N VAL A 39 -2.15 -4.03 2.86
CA VAL A 39 -1.51 -3.97 1.54
C VAL A 39 -2.05 -2.79 0.74
N GLU A 40 -3.36 -2.54 0.80
CA GLU A 40 -3.98 -1.39 0.14
C GLU A 40 -3.50 -0.05 0.72
N SER A 41 -3.38 0.05 2.04
CA SER A 41 -2.84 1.24 2.70
C SER A 41 -1.35 1.46 2.39
N PHE A 42 -0.59 0.38 2.22
CA PHE A 42 0.80 0.46 1.77
C PHE A 42 0.87 0.95 0.32
N HIS A 43 0.07 0.39 -0.58
CA HIS A 43 0.00 0.83 -1.97
C HIS A 43 -0.48 2.29 -2.09
N GLY A 44 -1.41 2.71 -1.24
CA GLY A 44 -1.86 4.10 -1.14
C GLY A 44 -0.72 5.05 -0.75
N ARG A 45 -0.02 4.76 0.35
CA ARG A 45 1.14 5.57 0.80
C ARG A 45 2.28 5.60 -0.20
N LEU A 46 2.62 4.45 -0.80
CA LEU A 46 3.65 4.37 -1.83
C LEU A 46 3.32 5.27 -3.03
N ARG A 47 2.03 5.33 -3.43
CA ARG A 47 1.61 6.25 -4.49
C ARG A 47 1.72 7.70 -4.05
N ASP A 48 1.13 8.04 -2.91
CA ASP A 48 0.99 9.43 -2.46
C ASP A 48 2.33 10.06 -2.10
N GLU A 49 3.14 9.37 -1.31
CA GLU A 49 4.39 9.91 -0.76
C GLU A 49 5.58 9.83 -1.73
N CYS A 50 5.42 9.13 -2.85
CA CYS A 50 6.57 8.71 -3.65
C CYS A 50 6.40 8.80 -5.15
N LEU A 51 5.38 8.12 -5.67
CA LEU A 51 5.18 8.02 -7.12
C LEU A 51 4.51 9.28 -7.66
N ASN A 52 3.56 9.85 -6.91
CA ASN A 52 2.79 11.01 -7.35
C ASN A 52 3.53 12.34 -7.18
N VAL A 53 4.55 12.37 -6.31
CA VAL A 53 5.43 13.53 -6.09
C VAL A 53 6.67 13.53 -7.00
N SER A 54 6.87 12.47 -7.81
CA SER A 54 8.06 12.28 -8.63
C SER A 54 7.72 12.24 -10.12
N TRP A 55 8.50 12.96 -10.93
CA TRP A 55 8.47 12.84 -12.39
C TRP A 55 9.56 11.89 -12.87
N PHE A 56 9.20 10.89 -13.68
CA PHE A 56 10.13 9.87 -14.16
C PHE A 56 10.44 10.06 -15.63
N ARG A 57 11.73 10.19 -15.96
CA ARG A 57 12.22 10.23 -17.34
C ARG A 57 12.85 8.91 -17.78
N THR A 58 13.36 8.13 -16.83
CA THR A 58 14.02 6.84 -17.10
C THR A 58 13.62 5.78 -16.08
N MET A 59 13.79 4.51 -16.45
CA MET A 59 13.53 3.39 -15.53
C MET A 59 14.52 3.35 -14.35
N ALA A 60 15.70 3.96 -14.50
CA ALA A 60 16.65 4.13 -13.40
C ALA A 60 16.13 5.12 -12.34
N ASP A 61 15.46 6.21 -12.77
CA ASP A 61 14.82 7.17 -11.85
C ASP A 61 13.72 6.48 -11.04
N VAL A 62 12.88 5.66 -11.67
CA VAL A 62 11.83 4.90 -10.99
C VAL A 62 12.43 3.99 -9.92
N ARG A 63 13.47 3.20 -10.27
CA ARG A 63 14.15 2.31 -9.32
C ARG A 63 14.75 3.07 -8.15
N ARG A 64 15.37 4.22 -8.41
CA ARG A 64 15.95 5.08 -7.37
C ARG A 64 14.89 5.64 -6.43
N THR A 65 13.79 6.15 -6.98
CA THR A 65 12.68 6.69 -6.19
C THR A 65 12.05 5.61 -5.32
N VAL A 66 11.74 4.44 -5.88
CA VAL A 66 11.17 3.31 -5.12
C VAL A 66 12.13 2.82 -4.03
N ALA A 67 13.44 2.73 -4.31
CA ALA A 67 14.44 2.33 -3.32
C ALA A 67 14.58 3.35 -2.17
N ASN A 68 14.38 4.63 -2.45
CA ASN A 68 14.42 5.69 -1.44
C ASN A 68 13.11 5.78 -0.64
N CYS A 69 12.00 5.35 -1.25
CA CYS A 69 10.66 5.32 -0.68
C CYS A 69 10.47 4.43 0.56
N GLY A 70 11.28 3.40 0.69
CA GLY A 70 11.23 2.52 1.86
C GLY A 70 11.78 3.20 3.13
N ARG A 71 12.61 4.24 2.96
CA ARG A 71 13.35 4.89 4.06
C ARG A 71 12.62 6.08 4.67
N ASN A 72 11.79 6.78 3.90
CA ASN A 72 10.92 7.86 4.39
C ASN A 72 9.62 7.32 5.00
N THR A 73 9.08 6.22 4.48
CA THR A 73 7.85 5.59 5.01
C THR A 73 7.98 4.98 6.41
N THR A 74 9.20 4.64 6.87
CA THR A 74 9.48 4.17 8.24
C THR A 74 9.78 5.29 9.24
N ALA A 75 10.00 6.53 8.78
CA ALA A 75 10.34 7.68 9.62
C ALA A 75 9.19 8.67 9.84
N SER A 76 8.07 8.54 9.13
CA SER A 76 6.88 9.38 9.35
C SER A 76 5.96 8.77 10.41
N GLY A 77 6.46 8.71 11.65
CA GLY A 77 5.61 8.66 12.83
C GLY A 77 5.14 10.08 13.16
N HIS A 78 3.88 10.38 12.81
CA HIS A 78 3.11 11.61 13.09
C HIS A 78 3.37 12.87 12.22
N ALA A 79 2.25 13.51 11.86
CA ALA A 79 2.03 14.78 11.16
C ALA A 79 2.36 14.79 9.64
N ALA A 80 1.48 15.18 8.72
CA ALA A 80 0.23 15.95 8.75
C ALA A 80 -0.73 15.34 7.73
N HIS A 81 -1.96 14.95 8.09
CA HIS A 81 -3.12 15.83 7.89
C HIS A 81 -4.29 15.35 8.77
N SER A 82 -4.21 15.54 10.08
CA SER A 82 -5.40 15.57 10.95
C SER A 82 -5.85 17.02 11.11
N ASP A 83 -7.13 17.27 10.82
CA ASP A 83 -7.88 18.50 11.12
C ASP A 83 -7.45 19.82 10.46
N ILE A 84 -7.96 20.05 9.25
CA ILE A 84 -8.46 21.37 8.83
C ILE A 84 -9.95 21.22 8.58
N GLY A 85 -10.77 21.74 9.49
CA GLY A 85 -12.21 21.89 9.24
C GLY A 85 -13.18 21.67 10.41
N ARG A 86 -12.76 21.78 11.68
CA ARG A 86 -13.73 21.97 12.77
C ARG A 86 -13.31 23.10 13.70
N LEU A 87 -14.21 24.09 13.83
CA LEU A 87 -14.30 25.18 14.81
C LEU A 87 -13.75 26.56 14.43
N LEU A 88 -14.51 27.27 13.59
CA LEU A 88 -15.06 28.61 13.85
C LEU A 88 -16.44 28.61 13.16
N SER A 89 -17.61 28.65 13.78
CA SER A 89 -18.09 29.53 14.84
C SER A 89 -19.16 28.84 15.70
N SER A 90 -19.00 28.92 17.02
CA SER A 90 -20.13 28.92 17.94
C SER A 90 -20.59 30.36 18.13
N GLY A 91 -21.90 30.61 17.99
CA GLY A 91 -22.59 31.76 18.59
C GLY A 91 -22.88 32.96 17.68
N LYS A 92 -24.14 33.10 17.25
CA LYS A 92 -25.11 34.08 17.80
C LYS A 92 -26.40 34.15 16.97
N ARG A 93 -27.51 33.90 17.67
CA ARG A 93 -28.92 34.26 17.40
C ARG A 93 -29.65 33.49 16.31
#